data_AF-A0AA39HBS7-F1
#
_entry.id   AF-A0AA39HBS7-F1
#
_cell.length_a   1.000
_cell.length_b   1.000
_cell.length_c   1.000
_cell.angle_alpha   90.00
_cell.angle_beta   90.00
_cell.angle_gamma   90.00
#
_symmetry.space_group_name_H-M   'P 1'
#
loop_
_entity.id
_entity.type
_entity.pdbx_description
1 polymer ?
#
loop_
_entity_poly.entity_id
_entity_poly.type
_entity_poly.pdbx_seq_one_letter_code
_entity_poly.pdbx_strand_id
1 'polypeptide(L)'
;MEIAYNLAEVFEEPIQRVDRDMLRKLYTRRFGAVQDAIDKMGALSSREQGLRRILTSYERLLESEEEQLIYIMWKKHPTATNASIVVAMLKVGFKNLYLFDSAMNAFRERVFSVLDFYVYHSLQRQGNGHQLFDFMLQKEGIIPMQCAIDKPSDSLVRFMAKHYGLENPVWQTTNYVVYPDFFADKESITEETARTPRSSRVSEKAHCMSPPIHHRIASRDRGESVGGLLHGTALPPARMVAAPDTPQGLRNSRDFGHQKLW
;
A
#
# COMPACT_ATOMS: atom_id res chain seq x y z
N MET A 1 24.24 8.23 -1.82
CA MET A 1 24.57 7.53 -3.07
C MET A 1 25.05 8.53 -4.10
N GLU A 2 26.26 8.38 -4.62
CA GLU A 2 26.76 9.22 -5.71
C GLU A 2 26.15 8.80 -7.04
N ILE A 3 25.85 9.77 -7.90
CA ILE A 3 25.47 9.57 -9.29
C ILE A 3 26.32 10.47 -10.20
N ALA A 4 26.75 9.92 -11.33
CA ALA A 4 27.54 10.62 -12.35
C ALA A 4 26.66 11.54 -13.22
N TYR A 5 25.88 12.40 -12.57
CA TYR A 5 25.05 13.40 -13.21
C TYR A 5 24.87 14.62 -12.29
N ASN A 6 24.79 15.80 -12.90
CA ASN A 6 24.50 17.04 -12.19
C ASN A 6 22.98 17.29 -12.11
N LEU A 7 22.36 16.90 -10.99
CA LEU A 7 20.93 17.10 -10.76
C LEU A 7 20.52 18.57 -10.74
N ALA A 8 21.46 19.52 -10.58
CA ALA A 8 21.16 20.95 -10.62
C ALA A 8 20.67 21.42 -12.01
N GLU A 9 20.87 20.63 -13.05
CA GLU A 9 20.34 20.90 -14.39
C GLU A 9 18.83 20.68 -14.48
N VAL A 10 18.25 19.95 -13.52
CA VAL A 10 16.85 19.50 -13.54
C VAL A 10 16.10 19.90 -12.28
N PHE A 11 16.78 19.86 -11.13
CA PHE A 11 16.21 20.16 -9.82
C PHE A 11 16.74 21.48 -9.31
N GLU A 12 15.82 22.33 -8.87
CA GLU A 12 16.12 23.66 -8.37
C GLU A 12 16.30 23.66 -6.85
N GLU A 13 15.55 22.81 -6.15
CA GLU A 13 15.56 22.72 -4.68
C GLU A 13 16.37 21.51 -4.19
N PRO A 14 17.00 21.58 -3.00
CA PRO A 14 17.71 20.43 -2.39
C PRO A 14 16.81 19.23 -2.09
N ILE A 15 15.51 19.46 -1.91
CA ILE A 15 14.48 18.44 -1.83
C ILE A 15 13.52 18.70 -2.97
N GLN A 16 13.49 17.81 -3.95
CA GLN A 16 12.59 17.94 -5.09
C GLN A 16 11.34 17.09 -4.88
N ARG A 17 10.17 17.72 -5.01
CA ARG A 17 8.90 17.01 -5.22
C ARG A 17 8.81 16.60 -6.68
N VAL A 18 8.65 15.31 -6.94
CA VAL A 18 8.58 14.72 -8.28
C VAL A 18 7.25 13.98 -8.41
N ASP A 19 6.29 14.62 -9.08
CA ASP A 19 5.00 14.03 -9.42
C ASP A 19 5.03 13.37 -10.80
N ARG A 20 3.90 12.76 -11.18
CA ARG A 20 3.79 12.05 -12.46
C ARG A 20 4.01 12.95 -13.67
N ASP A 21 3.56 14.20 -13.62
CA ASP A 21 3.69 15.11 -14.76
C ASP A 21 5.16 15.54 -14.93
N MET A 22 5.88 15.75 -13.83
CA MET A 22 7.32 15.91 -13.86
C MET A 22 8.01 14.66 -14.42
N LEU A 23 7.69 13.46 -13.93
CA LEU A 23 8.25 12.20 -14.47
C LEU A 23 8.00 12.07 -15.99
N ARG A 24 6.80 12.38 -16.47
CA ARG A 24 6.50 12.33 -17.91
C ARG A 24 7.36 13.31 -18.71
N LYS A 25 7.48 14.56 -18.23
CA LYS A 25 8.34 15.58 -18.86
C LYS A 25 9.80 15.12 -18.90
N LEU A 26 10.29 14.52 -17.82
CA LEU A 26 11.66 14.04 -17.72
C LEU A 26 11.92 12.83 -18.63
N TYR A 27 10.94 11.94 -18.76
CA TYR A 27 10.98 10.79 -19.66
C TYR A 27 11.05 11.23 -21.12
N THR A 28 10.19 12.16 -21.55
CA THR A 28 10.18 12.70 -22.92
C THR A 28 11.50 13.40 -23.28
N ARG A 29 12.10 14.10 -22.30
CA ARG A 29 13.39 14.78 -22.48
C ARG A 29 14.60 13.86 -22.31
N ARG A 30 14.37 12.56 -22.08
CA ARG A 30 15.41 11.52 -21.89
C ARG A 30 16.42 11.84 -20.79
N PHE A 31 15.95 12.40 -19.68
CA PHE A 31 16.79 12.59 -18.49
C PHE A 31 16.97 11.28 -17.71
N GLY A 32 17.78 10.37 -18.27
CA GLY A 32 18.04 9.05 -17.69
C GLY A 32 18.62 9.09 -16.27
N ALA A 33 19.28 10.19 -15.89
CA ALA A 33 19.88 10.32 -14.56
C ALA A 33 18.86 10.36 -13.41
N VAL A 34 17.68 10.95 -13.62
CA VAL A 34 16.63 10.97 -12.58
C VAL A 34 16.01 9.58 -12.43
N GLN A 35 15.82 8.88 -13.55
CA GLN A 35 15.42 7.48 -13.56
C GLN A 35 16.43 6.61 -12.80
N ASP A 36 17.71 6.71 -13.15
CA ASP A 36 18.80 6.00 -12.47
C ASP A 36 18.83 6.28 -10.96
N ALA A 37 18.63 7.54 -10.56
CA ALA A 37 18.59 7.93 -9.16
C ALA A 37 17.45 7.24 -8.40
N ILE A 38 16.23 7.28 -8.95
CA ILE A 38 15.05 6.65 -8.37
C ILE A 38 15.22 5.13 -8.33
N ASP A 39 15.63 4.52 -9.42
CA ASP A 39 15.74 3.06 -9.54
C ASP A 39 16.80 2.51 -8.59
N LYS A 40 17.96 3.17 -8.49
CA LYS A 40 19.02 2.76 -7.55
C LYS A 40 18.58 2.96 -6.09
N MET A 41 17.95 4.08 -5.75
CA MET A 41 17.44 4.30 -4.38
C MET A 41 16.34 3.31 -4.02
N GLY A 42 15.46 2.97 -4.97
CA GLY A 42 14.42 1.95 -4.83
C GLY A 42 14.97 0.55 -4.60
N ALA A 43 16.00 0.16 -5.35
CA ALA A 43 16.71 -1.10 -5.17
C ALA A 43 17.38 -1.18 -3.79
N LEU A 44 18.06 -0.10 -3.38
CA LEU A 44 18.69 -0.01 -2.06
C LEU A 44 17.67 -0.09 -0.93
N SER A 45 16.57 0.65 -1.02
CA SER A 45 15.48 0.59 -0.03
C SER A 45 14.95 -0.82 0.13
N SER A 46 14.66 -1.49 -0.99
CA SER A 46 14.11 -2.85 -0.99
C SER A 46 15.07 -3.85 -0.37
N ARG A 47 16.38 -3.71 -0.65
CA ARG A 47 17.43 -4.55 -0.05
C ARG A 47 17.51 -4.39 1.47
N GLU A 48 17.49 -3.15 1.97
CA GLU A 48 17.58 -2.85 3.40
C GLU A 48 16.32 -3.30 4.16
N GLN A 49 15.16 -3.29 3.50
CA GLN A 49 13.91 -3.82 4.05
C GLN A 49 13.80 -5.37 3.90
N GLY A 50 14.78 -6.03 3.29
CA GLY A 50 14.76 -7.49 3.07
C GLY A 50 13.69 -7.95 2.07
N LEU A 51 13.22 -7.07 1.20
CA LEU A 51 12.15 -7.36 0.24
C LEU A 51 12.71 -8.05 -1.01
N ARG A 52 12.00 -9.08 -1.49
CA ARG A 52 12.36 -9.78 -2.73
C ARG A 52 12.08 -8.97 -3.99
N ARG A 53 11.09 -8.07 -3.93
CA ARG A 53 10.66 -7.25 -5.07
C ARG A 53 10.96 -5.79 -4.77
N ILE A 54 11.45 -5.09 -5.80
CA ILE A 54 11.63 -3.64 -5.74
C ILE A 54 10.27 -2.95 -5.73
N LEU A 55 9.98 -2.18 -4.68
CA LEU A 55 8.70 -1.47 -4.52
C LEU A 55 8.65 -0.14 -5.27
N THR A 56 9.80 0.50 -5.46
CA THR A 56 9.91 1.85 -6.03
C THR A 56 10.84 1.81 -7.22
N SER A 57 10.33 2.17 -8.38
CA SER A 57 11.10 2.39 -9.61
C SER A 57 10.42 3.49 -10.42
N TYR A 58 11.18 4.14 -11.30
CA TYR A 58 10.70 5.21 -12.15
C TYR A 58 9.50 4.78 -12.99
N GLU A 59 9.62 3.61 -13.62
CA GLU A 59 8.56 3.00 -14.43
C GLU A 59 7.29 2.74 -13.62
N ARG A 60 7.40 2.18 -12.40
CA ARG A 60 6.25 1.92 -11.52
C ARG A 60 5.52 3.21 -11.12
N LEU A 61 6.25 4.30 -10.92
CA LEU A 61 5.66 5.61 -10.60
C LEU A 61 4.90 6.20 -11.80
N LEU A 62 5.38 5.97 -13.02
CA LEU A 62 4.71 6.41 -14.24
C LEU A 62 3.43 5.61 -14.54
N GLU A 63 3.52 4.29 -14.36
CA GLU A 63 2.48 3.33 -14.74
C GLU A 63 1.38 3.13 -13.70
N SER A 64 1.61 3.50 -12.44
CA SER A 64 0.60 3.34 -11.39
C SER A 64 -0.74 3.94 -11.81
N GLU A 65 -1.89 3.41 -11.44
CA GLU A 65 -3.18 4.10 -11.67
C GLU A 65 -3.48 5.12 -10.57
N GLU A 66 -2.87 4.93 -9.41
CA GLU A 66 -3.09 5.76 -8.23
C GLU A 66 -2.20 7.02 -8.27
N GLU A 67 -2.62 8.03 -7.52
CA GLU A 67 -1.85 9.24 -7.30
C GLU A 67 -0.70 8.94 -6.33
N GLN A 68 0.47 8.63 -6.91
CA GLN A 68 1.73 8.45 -6.20
C GLN A 68 2.71 9.54 -6.63
N LEU A 69 3.56 9.96 -5.69
CA LEU A 69 4.62 10.94 -5.92
C LEU A 69 5.82 10.60 -5.04
N ILE A 70 6.98 11.12 -5.43
CA ILE A 70 8.23 10.87 -4.73
C ILE A 70 8.96 12.17 -4.43
N TYR A 71 9.46 12.28 -3.21
CA TYR A 71 10.38 13.32 -2.79
C TYR A 71 11.81 12.79 -2.83
N ILE A 72 12.71 13.54 -3.45
CA ILE A 72 14.14 13.18 -3.55
C ILE A 72 14.96 14.28 -2.90
N MET A 73 15.71 13.91 -1.85
CA MET A 73 16.72 14.77 -1.25
C MET A 73 18.07 14.52 -1.91
N TRP A 74 18.73 15.58 -2.35
CA TRP A 74 20.01 15.50 -3.04
C TRP A 74 20.90 16.71 -2.72
N LYS A 75 22.18 16.60 -3.07
CA LYS A 75 23.16 17.70 -2.99
C LYS A 75 24.19 17.59 -4.10
N LYS A 76 24.81 18.71 -4.47
CA LYS A 76 25.95 18.72 -5.40
C LYS A 76 27.11 17.92 -4.83
N HIS A 77 27.86 17.23 -5.69
CA HIS A 77 29.10 16.59 -5.25
C HIS A 77 30.14 17.68 -4.88
N PRO A 78 30.87 17.54 -3.75
CA PRO A 78 31.76 18.60 -3.28
C PRO A 78 32.95 18.86 -4.21
N THR A 79 33.41 17.86 -4.95
CA THR A 79 34.63 17.95 -5.78
C THR A 79 34.40 17.69 -7.27
N ALA A 80 33.26 17.11 -7.66
CA ALA A 80 33.03 16.66 -9.02
C ALA A 80 31.86 17.45 -9.61
N THR A 81 32.13 18.25 -10.64
CA THR A 81 31.17 19.21 -11.20
C THR A 81 29.97 18.55 -11.87
N ASN A 82 30.16 17.37 -12.46
CA ASN A 82 29.13 16.61 -13.18
C ASN A 82 28.56 15.45 -12.35
N ALA A 83 28.60 15.55 -11.02
CA ALA A 83 28.09 14.53 -10.13
C ALA A 83 27.23 15.12 -9.01
N SER A 84 26.32 14.29 -8.51
CA SER A 84 25.43 14.62 -7.41
C SER A 84 25.40 13.49 -6.40
N ILE A 85 25.03 13.83 -5.17
CA ILE A 85 24.82 12.87 -4.10
C ILE A 85 23.34 12.85 -3.78
N VAL A 86 22.69 11.72 -4.07
CA VAL A 86 21.32 11.44 -3.63
C VAL A 86 21.38 10.97 -2.17
N VAL A 87 20.64 11.64 -1.31
CA VAL A 87 20.67 11.46 0.14
C VAL A 87 19.55 10.55 0.62
N ALA A 88 18.32 10.83 0.17
CA ALA A 88 17.13 10.13 0.63
C ALA A 88 16.00 10.19 -0.41
N MET A 89 15.08 9.24 -0.33
CA MET A 89 13.83 9.24 -1.08
C MET A 89 12.65 8.97 -0.13
N LEU A 90 11.49 9.56 -0.44
CA LEU A 90 10.24 9.34 0.27
C LEU A 90 9.11 9.26 -0.76
N LYS A 91 8.53 8.07 -0.93
CA LYS A 91 7.39 7.82 -1.80
C LYS A 91 6.10 7.86 -0.97
N VAL A 92 5.13 8.62 -1.46
CA VAL A 92 3.82 8.81 -0.83
C VAL A 92 2.72 8.72 -1.88
N GLY A 93 1.48 8.56 -1.44
CA GLY A 93 0.32 8.59 -2.33
C GLY A 93 -1.00 8.35 -1.61
N PHE A 94 -2.10 8.69 -2.27
CA PHE A 94 -3.43 8.44 -1.71
C PHE A 94 -3.85 6.99 -1.91
N LYS A 95 -4.42 6.39 -0.86
CA LYS A 95 -4.91 5.01 -0.85
C LYS A 95 -6.33 4.97 -0.31
N ASN A 96 -7.20 4.21 -0.96
CA ASN A 96 -8.51 3.88 -0.42
C ASN A 96 -8.35 2.70 0.53
N LEU A 97 -8.42 2.95 1.82
CA LEU A 97 -8.18 1.96 2.87
C LEU A 97 -9.48 1.63 3.61
N TYR A 98 -9.58 0.37 4.02
CA TYR A 98 -10.55 -0.08 5.02
C TYR A 98 -9.78 -0.28 6.33
N LEU A 99 -10.12 0.52 7.33
CA LEU A 99 -9.37 0.66 8.58
C LEU A 99 -10.26 0.33 9.77
N PHE A 100 -9.65 -0.14 10.84
CA PHE A 100 -10.31 -0.40 12.11
C PHE A 100 -9.64 0.39 13.23
N ASP A 101 -10.44 0.96 14.12
CA ASP A 101 -9.95 1.54 15.36
C ASP A 101 -9.72 0.45 16.43
N SER A 102 -9.29 0.86 17.63
CA SER A 102 -9.09 -0.05 18.76
C SER A 102 -10.38 -0.68 19.29
N ALA A 103 -11.54 -0.09 18.99
CA ALA A 103 -12.87 -0.59 19.35
C ALA A 103 -13.47 -1.48 18.25
N MET A 104 -12.72 -1.78 17.18
CA MET A 104 -13.14 -2.56 16.01
C MET A 104 -14.27 -1.90 15.19
N ASN A 105 -14.45 -0.58 15.32
CA ASN A 105 -15.28 0.16 14.38
C ASN A 105 -14.55 0.27 13.04
N ALA A 106 -15.30 0.08 11.96
CA ALA A 106 -14.75 0.10 10.61
C ALA A 106 -14.89 1.48 9.95
N PHE A 107 -13.88 1.86 9.18
CA PHE A 107 -13.81 3.13 8.45
C PHE A 107 -13.35 2.87 7.01
N ARG A 108 -13.95 3.57 6.04
CA ARG A 108 -13.52 3.51 4.64
C ARG A 108 -13.10 4.91 4.20
N GLU A 109 -11.80 5.09 4.01
CA GLU A 109 -11.22 6.41 3.85
C GLU A 109 -10.23 6.46 2.69
N ARG A 110 -10.14 7.63 2.04
CA ARG A 110 -9.06 7.95 1.11
C ARG A 110 -7.94 8.64 1.90
N VAL A 111 -6.87 7.91 2.18
CA VAL A 111 -5.84 8.30 3.14
C VAL A 111 -4.52 8.61 2.44
N PHE A 112 -3.88 9.70 2.85
CA PHE A 112 -2.52 10.01 2.44
C PHE A 112 -1.56 9.02 3.10
N SER A 113 -0.82 8.26 2.29
CA SER A 113 -0.03 7.13 2.76
C SER A 113 1.46 7.28 2.46
N VAL A 114 2.29 6.95 3.43
CA VAL A 114 3.73 6.71 3.25
C VAL A 114 3.93 5.30 2.72
N LEU A 115 4.53 5.18 1.53
CA LEU A 115 4.58 3.92 0.76
C LEU A 115 5.99 3.34 0.66
N ASP A 116 7.02 4.18 0.72
CA ASP A 116 8.42 3.75 0.79
C ASP A 116 9.25 4.92 1.33
N PHE A 117 10.18 4.66 2.24
CA PHE A 117 11.01 5.72 2.82
C PHE A 117 12.41 5.21 3.11
N TYR A 118 13.39 5.85 2.49
CA TYR A 118 14.77 5.41 2.57
C TYR A 118 15.74 6.57 2.61
N VAL A 119 16.62 6.54 3.60
CA VAL A 119 17.81 7.40 3.68
C VAL A 119 19.02 6.51 3.45
N TYR A 120 19.91 6.96 2.56
CA TYR A 120 21.13 6.22 2.23
C TYR A 120 21.90 5.86 3.51
N HIS A 121 22.30 4.60 3.67
CA HIS A 121 22.76 4.02 4.94
C HIS A 121 23.82 4.85 5.67
N SER A 122 24.83 5.40 4.97
CA SER A 122 25.90 6.19 5.57
C SER A 122 25.47 7.60 6.03
N LEU A 123 24.26 8.01 5.66
CA LEU A 123 23.66 9.32 5.96
C LEU A 123 22.45 9.20 6.90
N GLN A 124 22.19 8.00 7.43
CA GLN A 124 21.12 7.78 8.42
C GLN A 124 21.47 8.43 9.76
N ARG A 125 20.43 8.72 10.56
CA ARG A 125 20.53 9.31 11.91
C ARG A 125 21.20 10.68 12.00
N GLN A 126 21.36 11.37 10.87
CA GLN A 126 21.90 12.75 10.78
C GLN A 126 20.81 13.83 10.57
N GLY A 127 19.54 13.49 10.80
CA GLY A 127 18.42 14.42 10.61
C GLY A 127 17.85 14.48 9.18
N ASN A 128 18.54 13.94 8.18
CA ASN A 128 18.08 13.93 6.77
C ASN A 128 16.66 13.37 6.58
N GLY A 129 16.33 12.29 7.29
CA GLY A 129 14.99 11.70 7.22
C GLY A 129 13.89 12.62 7.78
N HIS A 130 14.19 13.31 8.89
CA HIS A 130 13.26 14.26 9.49
C HIS A 130 13.01 15.45 8.56
N GLN A 131 14.10 16.05 8.05
CA GLN A 131 14.02 17.16 7.11
C GLN A 131 13.23 16.80 5.84
N LEU A 132 13.43 15.60 5.28
CA LEU A 132 12.69 15.14 4.11
C LEU A 132 11.19 14.96 4.40
N PHE A 133 10.87 14.39 5.56
CA PHE A 133 9.49 14.12 5.94
C PHE A 133 8.75 15.42 6.30
N ASP A 134 9.37 16.33 7.04
CA ASP A 134 8.83 17.67 7.34
C ASP A 134 8.53 18.46 6.07
N PHE A 135 9.47 18.45 5.12
CA PHE A 135 9.27 19.12 3.84
C PHE A 135 8.07 18.54 3.09
N MET A 136 7.91 17.21 3.08
CA MET A 136 6.74 16.56 2.48
C MET A 136 5.45 17.00 3.17
N LEU A 137 5.39 16.99 4.50
CA LEU A 137 4.20 17.40 5.24
C LEU A 137 3.81 18.86 4.94
N GLN A 138 4.79 19.76 4.89
CA GLN A 138 4.57 21.17 4.57
C GLN A 138 4.09 21.37 3.14
N LYS A 139 4.70 20.68 2.16
CA LYS A 139 4.34 20.81 0.75
C LYS A 139 2.96 20.23 0.44
N GLU A 140 2.56 19.15 1.10
CA GLU A 140 1.24 18.53 0.91
C GLU A 140 0.15 19.09 1.84
N GLY A 141 0.53 19.91 2.84
CA GLY A 141 -0.42 20.46 3.82
C GLY A 141 -1.04 19.39 4.72
N ILE A 142 -0.29 18.33 5.03
CA ILE A 142 -0.75 17.16 5.79
C ILE A 142 -0.17 17.19 7.20
N ILE A 143 -1.00 16.83 8.18
CA ILE A 143 -0.57 16.64 9.57
C ILE A 143 -0.06 15.20 9.74
N PRO A 144 1.05 14.94 10.48
CA PRO A 144 1.60 13.59 10.65
C PRO A 144 0.58 12.51 11.05
N MET A 145 -0.36 12.86 11.93
CA MET A 145 -1.41 11.97 12.44
C MET A 145 -2.40 11.50 11.37
N GLN A 146 -2.54 12.27 10.28
CA GLN A 146 -3.43 11.94 9.17
C GLN A 146 -2.80 10.96 8.17
N CYS A 147 -1.50 10.66 8.32
CA CYS A 147 -0.79 9.74 7.45
C CYS A 147 -1.02 8.30 7.89
N ALA A 148 -1.35 7.43 6.92
CA ALA A 148 -1.17 6.00 7.09
C ALA A 148 0.23 5.58 6.62
N ILE A 149 0.76 4.50 7.15
CA ILE A 149 2.09 3.99 6.79
C ILE A 149 1.96 2.53 6.34
N ASP A 150 2.36 2.24 5.10
CA ASP A 150 2.35 0.89 4.55
C ASP A 150 3.55 0.10 5.08
N LYS A 151 3.30 -0.95 5.87
CA LYS A 151 4.32 -1.88 6.39
C LYS A 151 5.54 -1.16 7.01
N PRO A 152 5.35 -0.31 8.03
CA PRO A 152 6.46 0.41 8.63
C PRO A 152 7.49 -0.55 9.23
N SER A 153 8.78 -0.22 9.03
CA SER A 153 9.85 -0.82 9.83
C SER A 153 9.81 -0.30 11.27
N ASP A 154 10.38 -1.05 12.21
CA ASP A 154 10.51 -0.58 13.60
C ASP A 154 11.29 0.74 13.71
N SER A 155 12.21 0.98 12.77
CA SER A 155 12.94 2.24 12.69
C SER A 155 12.01 3.40 12.32
N LEU A 156 11.07 3.18 11.41
CA LEU A 156 10.08 4.17 11.01
C LEU A 156 9.08 4.43 12.14
N VAL A 157 8.58 3.39 12.82
CA VAL A 157 7.69 3.57 13.98
C VAL A 157 8.37 4.42 15.07
N ARG A 158 9.62 4.12 15.43
CA ARG A 158 10.39 4.93 16.39
C ARG A 158 10.66 6.35 15.89
N PHE A 159 10.86 6.51 14.58
CA PHE A 159 11.02 7.84 13.96
C PHE A 159 9.75 8.67 14.13
N MET A 160 8.58 8.10 13.87
CA MET A 160 7.30 8.80 14.04
C MET A 160 7.05 9.20 15.49
N ALA A 161 7.32 8.31 16.44
CA ALA A 161 7.21 8.61 17.87
C ALA A 161 8.16 9.75 18.28
N LYS A 162 9.44 9.68 17.88
CA LYS A 162 10.45 10.67 18.25
C LYS A 162 10.16 12.07 17.71
N HIS A 163 9.76 12.17 16.44
CA HIS A 163 9.68 13.45 15.73
C HIS A 163 8.29 14.07 15.74
N TYR A 164 7.24 13.25 15.86
CA TYR A 164 5.85 13.71 15.76
C TYR A 164 4.99 13.30 16.96
N GLY A 165 5.57 12.67 18.00
CA GLY A 165 4.83 12.25 19.19
C GLY A 165 3.78 11.17 18.91
N LEU A 166 3.87 10.48 17.77
CA LEU A 166 2.90 9.46 17.38
C LEU A 166 3.21 8.13 18.08
N GLU A 167 2.56 7.91 19.19
CA GLU A 167 2.67 6.71 20.03
C GLU A 167 1.46 5.76 19.85
N ASN A 168 1.58 4.53 20.33
CA ASN A 168 0.51 3.52 20.31
C ASN A 168 -0.04 3.23 18.89
N PRO A 169 0.81 2.77 17.95
CA PRO A 169 0.38 2.47 16.59
C PRO A 169 -0.75 1.42 16.55
N VAL A 170 -1.77 1.70 15.75
CA VAL A 170 -2.90 0.78 15.50
C VAL A 170 -2.60 -0.03 14.24
N TRP A 171 -2.14 -1.26 14.44
CA TRP A 171 -1.79 -2.18 13.36
C TRP A 171 -3.02 -2.77 12.69
N GLN A 172 -3.13 -2.57 11.39
CA GLN A 172 -4.21 -3.10 10.57
C GLN A 172 -3.86 -4.49 10.05
N THR A 173 -4.88 -5.30 9.75
CA THR A 173 -4.69 -6.63 9.13
C THR A 173 -4.07 -6.54 7.72
N THR A 174 -4.22 -5.40 7.05
CA THR A 174 -3.59 -5.10 5.75
C THR A 174 -2.12 -4.73 5.86
N ASN A 175 -1.54 -4.75 7.07
CA ASN A 175 -0.19 -4.30 7.43
C ASN A 175 0.03 -2.78 7.32
N TYR A 176 -1.03 -2.02 7.11
CA TYR A 176 -0.97 -0.57 7.32
C TYR A 176 -0.92 -0.27 8.81
N VAL A 177 -0.31 0.86 9.14
CA VAL A 177 -0.33 1.44 10.48
C VAL A 177 -0.91 2.84 10.40
N VAL A 178 -1.83 3.11 11.33
CA VAL A 178 -2.36 4.44 11.64
C VAL A 178 -2.21 4.65 13.15
N TYR A 179 -2.61 5.82 13.62
CA TYR A 179 -2.53 6.19 15.03
C TYR A 179 -3.92 6.54 15.58
N PRO A 180 -4.17 6.47 16.90
CA PRO A 180 -5.52 6.59 17.44
C PRO A 180 -6.27 7.86 17.00
N ASP A 181 -5.61 9.02 17.02
CA ASP A 181 -6.26 10.29 16.67
C ASP A 181 -6.52 10.43 15.16
N PHE A 182 -6.06 9.49 14.33
CA PHE A 182 -6.47 9.40 12.92
C PHE A 182 -7.99 9.34 12.78
N PHE A 183 -8.67 8.67 13.71
CA PHE A 183 -10.12 8.42 13.66
C PHE A 183 -10.96 9.52 14.32
N ALA A 184 -10.35 10.49 15.00
CA ALA A 184 -11.05 11.46 15.85
C ALA A 184 -12.15 12.25 15.12
N ASP A 185 -11.89 12.60 13.85
CA ASP A 185 -12.79 13.41 13.02
C ASP A 185 -13.50 12.57 11.93
N LYS A 186 -13.63 11.25 12.11
CA LYS A 186 -14.18 10.34 11.09
C LYS A 186 -15.43 9.63 11.58
N GLU A 187 -16.32 9.35 10.64
CA GLU A 187 -17.53 8.57 10.89
C GLU A 187 -17.30 7.10 10.56
N SER A 188 -17.64 6.23 11.50
CA SER A 188 -17.57 4.79 11.27
C SER A 188 -18.70 4.31 10.37
N ILE A 189 -18.45 3.23 9.65
CA ILE A 189 -19.44 2.58 8.79
C ILE A 189 -20.48 1.92 9.70
N THR A 190 -21.71 2.40 9.65
CA THR A 190 -22.88 1.74 10.25
C THR A 190 -23.65 0.94 9.20
N GLU A 191 -24.43 -0.06 9.64
CA GLU A 191 -25.23 -0.92 8.75
C GLU A 191 -26.21 -0.12 7.85
N GLU A 192 -26.63 1.08 8.28
CA GLU A 192 -27.49 1.97 7.49
C GLU A 192 -26.73 2.62 6.33
N THR A 193 -25.50 3.10 6.54
CA THR A 193 -24.64 3.65 5.48
C THR A 193 -24.15 2.61 4.47
N ALA A 194 -24.11 1.32 4.84
CA ALA A 194 -23.77 0.24 3.90
C ALA A 194 -24.89 -0.05 2.88
N ARG A 195 -26.11 0.46 3.11
CA ARG A 195 -27.27 0.30 2.23
C ARG A 195 -27.49 1.55 1.37
N THR A 196 -26.61 1.81 0.39
CA THR A 196 -26.93 2.80 -0.66
C THR A 196 -28.20 2.40 -1.46
N PRO A 197 -28.96 3.38 -2.00
CA PRO A 197 -30.36 3.21 -2.37
C PRO A 197 -30.50 2.28 -3.57
N ARG A 198 -31.30 1.21 -3.41
CA ARG A 198 -31.89 0.50 -4.55
C ARG A 198 -32.75 1.51 -5.29
N SER A 199 -32.23 2.08 -6.38
CA SER A 199 -33.06 2.69 -7.42
C SER A 199 -34.19 1.70 -7.72
N SER A 200 -35.40 2.08 -7.36
CA SER A 200 -36.62 1.36 -7.66
C SER A 200 -36.81 1.38 -9.18
N ARG A 201 -36.15 0.46 -9.88
CA ARG A 201 -36.57 0.06 -11.22
C ARG A 201 -37.87 -0.70 -11.05
N VAL A 202 -38.98 0.04 -11.09
CA VAL A 202 -40.30 -0.51 -11.39
C VAL A 202 -40.17 -1.21 -12.74
N SER A 203 -40.11 -2.55 -12.72
CA SER A 203 -40.11 -3.34 -13.93
C SER A 203 -41.55 -3.45 -14.41
N GLU A 204 -41.91 -2.64 -15.41
CA GLU A 204 -43.16 -2.76 -16.15
C GLU A 204 -43.21 -4.14 -16.82
N LYS A 205 -44.26 -4.91 -16.49
CA LYS A 205 -44.55 -6.20 -17.11
C LYS A 205 -44.86 -5.99 -18.60
N ALA A 206 -43.98 -6.44 -19.48
CA ALA A 206 -44.33 -6.72 -20.86
C ALA A 206 -44.63 -8.22 -21.03
N HIS A 207 -45.86 -8.49 -21.44
CA HIS A 207 -46.43 -9.80 -21.72
C HIS A 207 -45.96 -10.25 -23.12
N CYS A 208 -45.29 -11.40 -23.24
CA CYS A 208 -45.12 -12.07 -24.53
C CYS A 208 -45.18 -13.59 -24.35
N MET A 209 -46.19 -14.18 -24.97
CA MET A 209 -46.44 -15.62 -25.09
C MET A 209 -45.49 -16.21 -26.15
N SER A 210 -44.81 -17.33 -25.81
CA SER A 210 -44.60 -18.54 -26.64
C SER A 210 -43.50 -19.43 -26.01
N PRO A 211 -43.67 -20.76 -25.89
CA PRO A 211 -42.65 -21.65 -25.33
C PRO A 211 -41.75 -22.25 -26.43
N PRO A 212 -40.50 -22.64 -26.10
CA PRO A 212 -40.07 -23.94 -26.58
C PRO A 212 -39.26 -24.78 -25.57
N ILE A 213 -39.70 -26.02 -25.45
CA ILE A 213 -38.97 -27.30 -25.54
C ILE A 213 -37.74 -27.50 -24.64
N HIS A 214 -37.92 -28.45 -23.73
CA HIS A 214 -36.94 -29.10 -22.87
C HIS A 214 -35.68 -29.60 -23.59
N HIS A 215 -34.51 -29.29 -23.01
CA HIS A 215 -33.47 -30.28 -22.76
C HIS A 215 -32.96 -30.13 -21.32
N ARG A 216 -33.34 -31.07 -20.46
CA ARG A 216 -32.80 -31.21 -19.10
C ARG A 216 -31.38 -31.76 -19.19
N ILE A 217 -30.38 -30.95 -18.81
CA ILE A 217 -29.13 -31.48 -18.25
C ILE A 217 -29.24 -31.25 -16.74
N ALA A 218 -29.33 -32.33 -15.98
CA ALA A 218 -29.39 -32.29 -14.53
C ALA A 218 -28.02 -31.88 -13.97
N SER A 219 -27.82 -30.60 -13.71
CA SER A 219 -26.78 -30.14 -12.79
C SER A 219 -27.27 -30.43 -11.36
N ARG A 220 -26.63 -31.40 -10.70
CA ARG A 220 -26.79 -31.67 -9.28
C ARG A 220 -26.53 -30.38 -8.49
N ASP A 221 -27.59 -29.89 -7.88
CA ASP A 221 -27.57 -28.86 -6.85
C ASP A 221 -26.75 -29.37 -5.66
N ARG A 222 -25.48 -28.94 -5.56
CA ARG A 222 -24.70 -29.10 -4.32
C ARG A 222 -25.05 -27.91 -3.44
N GLY A 223 -25.99 -28.12 -2.54
CA GLY A 223 -26.35 -27.17 -1.49
C GLY A 223 -25.21 -26.94 -0.50
N GLU A 224 -24.23 -26.14 -0.89
CA GLU A 224 -23.18 -25.63 0.00
C GLU A 224 -23.39 -24.12 0.18
N SER A 225 -24.49 -23.74 0.81
CA SER A 225 -24.63 -22.39 1.36
C SER A 225 -24.02 -22.37 2.76
N VAL A 226 -22.99 -21.55 2.94
CA VAL A 226 -22.29 -21.28 4.21
C VAL A 226 -23.29 -20.88 5.32
N GLY A 227 -24.45 -20.32 4.95
CA GLY A 227 -25.51 -19.94 5.88
C GLY A 227 -26.09 -21.10 6.70
N GLY A 228 -26.09 -22.34 6.19
CA GLY A 228 -26.64 -23.50 6.92
C GLY A 228 -25.76 -24.02 8.06
N LEU A 229 -24.43 -23.84 7.94
CA LEU A 229 -23.46 -24.20 8.99
C LEU A 229 -23.55 -23.27 10.21
N LEU A 230 -23.84 -21.98 9.99
CA LEU A 230 -23.94 -20.99 11.06
C LEU A 230 -25.21 -21.14 11.90
N HIS A 231 -26.29 -21.63 11.30
CA HIS A 231 -27.59 -21.78 11.96
C HIS A 231 -27.84 -23.21 12.46
N GLY A 232 -26.84 -24.09 12.41
CA GLY A 232 -26.91 -25.46 12.94
C GLY A 232 -27.84 -26.41 12.18
N THR A 233 -28.26 -26.04 10.96
CA THR A 233 -29.19 -26.84 10.14
C THR A 233 -28.48 -27.78 9.16
N ALA A 234 -27.16 -27.69 9.04
CA ALA A 234 -26.32 -28.55 8.20
C ALA A 234 -25.16 -29.17 9.01
N LEU A 235 -24.94 -30.48 8.83
CA LEU A 235 -23.80 -31.17 9.43
C LEU A 235 -22.51 -30.83 8.66
N PRO A 236 -21.38 -30.59 9.37
CA PRO A 236 -20.11 -30.36 8.69
C PRO A 236 -19.70 -31.61 7.91
N PRO A 237 -19.18 -31.46 6.67
CA PRO A 237 -18.71 -32.60 5.91
C PRO A 237 -17.54 -33.29 6.63
N ALA A 238 -17.54 -34.62 6.61
CA ALA A 238 -16.45 -35.41 7.19
C ALA A 238 -15.11 -35.00 6.56
N ARG A 239 -14.16 -34.61 7.40
CA ARG A 239 -12.83 -34.19 6.97
C ARG A 239 -12.09 -35.39 6.35
N MET A 240 -12.06 -35.47 5.03
CA MET A 240 -11.19 -36.44 4.35
C MET A 240 -9.73 -36.09 4.64
N VAL A 241 -9.05 -36.95 5.39
CA VAL A 241 -7.62 -36.85 5.61
C VAL A 241 -6.93 -37.32 4.33
N ALA A 242 -6.37 -36.39 3.56
CA ALA A 242 -5.58 -36.71 2.39
C ALA A 242 -4.32 -37.46 2.82
N ALA A 243 -4.01 -38.58 2.15
CA ALA A 243 -2.78 -39.33 2.39
C ALA A 243 -1.56 -38.42 2.15
N PRO A 244 -0.48 -38.55 2.95
CA PRO A 244 0.64 -37.61 2.97
C PRO A 244 1.34 -37.46 1.62
N ASP A 245 1.29 -38.50 0.79
CA ASP A 245 2.02 -38.58 -0.48
C ASP A 245 1.18 -38.07 -1.67
N THR A 246 -0.05 -37.62 -1.41
CA THR A 246 -0.89 -37.01 -2.44
C THR A 246 -0.55 -35.52 -2.60
N PRO A 247 -0.77 -34.92 -3.78
CA PRO A 247 -0.58 -33.48 -3.97
C PRO A 247 -1.35 -32.61 -2.95
N GLN A 248 -2.54 -33.08 -2.54
CA GLN A 248 -3.34 -32.44 -1.50
C GLN A 248 -2.74 -32.65 -0.09
N GLY A 249 -2.19 -33.83 0.19
CA GLY A 249 -1.46 -34.13 1.44
C GLY A 249 -0.23 -33.24 1.60
N LEU A 250 0.62 -33.16 0.58
CA LEU A 250 1.82 -32.30 0.58
C LEU A 250 1.48 -30.82 0.76
N ARG A 251 0.39 -30.35 0.14
CA ARG A 251 -0.11 -28.98 0.30
C ARG A 251 -0.58 -28.72 1.72
N ASN A 252 -1.32 -29.65 2.32
CA ASN A 252 -1.76 -29.55 3.71
C ASN A 252 -0.57 -29.56 4.70
N SER A 253 0.45 -30.38 4.46
CA SER A 253 1.68 -30.44 5.28
C SER A 253 2.42 -29.10 5.28
N ARG A 254 2.50 -28.43 4.11
CA ARG A 254 3.13 -27.13 3.97
C ARG A 254 2.33 -26.02 4.66
N ASP A 255 1.01 -26.04 4.48
CA ASP A 255 0.15 -24.93 4.91
C ASP A 255 -0.20 -25.03 6.42
N PHE A 256 -0.14 -26.22 7.04
CA PHE A 256 -0.49 -26.45 8.46
C PHE A 256 0.65 -27.04 9.32
N GLY A 257 1.85 -27.25 8.77
CA GLY A 257 2.98 -27.87 9.46
C GLY A 257 3.57 -27.08 10.63
N HIS A 258 3.12 -25.85 10.86
CA HIS A 258 3.62 -24.99 11.96
C HIS A 258 2.81 -25.08 13.26
N GLN A 259 1.80 -25.97 13.35
CA GLN A 259 0.95 -26.09 14.55
C GLN A 259 1.51 -26.97 15.68
N LYS A 260 2.78 -27.41 15.62
CA LYS A 260 3.42 -28.21 16.69
C LYS A 260 4.60 -27.49 17.35
N LEU A 261 4.37 -26.29 17.85
CA LEU A 261 5.26 -25.61 18.78
C LEU A 261 4.45 -25.00 19.92
N TRP A 262 3.72 -25.84 20.65
CA TRP A 262 3.36 -25.68 22.07
C TRP A 262 3.19 -27.09 22.65
#